data_AF-A0A0P8XCN7-F1
#
_entry.id   AF-A0A0P8XCN7-F1
#
_cell.length_a   1.000
_cell.length_b   1.000
_cell.length_c   1.000
_cell.angle_alpha   90.00
_cell.angle_beta   90.00
_cell.angle_gamma   90.00
#
_symmetry.space_group_name_H-M   'P 1'
#
loop_
_entity.id
_entity.type
_entity.pdbx_description
1 polymer ?
#
loop_
_entity_poly.entity_id
_entity_poly.type
_entity_poly.pdbx_seq_one_letter_code
_entity_poly.pdbx_strand_id
1 'polypeptide(L)'
;MQEWYQSRALYETVSKLITRGDFANAFEIAQSIPDKGIRAKSLSMVTIEMAKQRMDYKEALEKTIEAIMEIENYENVTKALMSLAFEFLALKRFDEALRIAEFIKDVSNRSKIQAEVGLALAREGKIHEAFKIINDILDDDVKTWATSKLASELKRG
;
A
#
# COMPACT_ATOMS: atom_id res chain seq x y z
N MET A 1 8.49 -16.75 -22.41
CA MET A 1 7.82 -17.93 -21.83
C MET A 1 8.62 -18.52 -20.66
N GLN A 2 9.93 -18.76 -20.81
CA GLN A 2 10.79 -19.25 -19.72
C GLN A 2 10.86 -18.31 -18.50
N GLU A 3 10.97 -17.01 -18.73
CA GLU A 3 11.06 -15.98 -17.69
C GLU A 3 9.82 -15.92 -16.79
N TRP A 4 8.64 -16.12 -17.35
CA TRP A 4 7.38 -16.14 -16.59
C TRP A 4 7.31 -17.34 -15.65
N TYR A 5 7.66 -18.54 -16.13
CA TYR A 5 7.68 -19.75 -15.29
C TYR A 5 8.72 -19.66 -14.18
N GLN A 6 9.91 -19.13 -14.48
CA GLN A 6 10.94 -18.86 -13.48
C GLN A 6 10.42 -17.89 -12.41
N SER A 7 9.87 -16.75 -12.83
CA SER A 7 9.31 -15.75 -11.91
C SER A 7 8.20 -16.32 -11.04
N ARG A 8 7.36 -17.19 -11.62
CA ARG A 8 6.30 -17.89 -10.88
C ARG A 8 6.85 -18.85 -9.82
N ALA A 9 7.87 -19.64 -10.15
CA ALA A 9 8.51 -20.55 -9.21
C ALA A 9 9.21 -19.80 -8.06
N LEU A 10 9.87 -18.67 -8.37
CA LEU A 10 10.46 -17.79 -7.37
C LEU A 10 9.38 -17.17 -6.46
N TYR A 11 8.27 -16.70 -7.02
CA TYR A 11 7.11 -16.22 -6.24
C TYR A 11 6.61 -17.26 -5.23
N GLU A 12 6.44 -18.51 -5.65
CA GLU A 12 6.02 -19.60 -4.75
C GLU A 12 7.05 -19.89 -3.66
N THR A 13 8.34 -19.72 -3.97
CA THR A 13 9.43 -19.83 -2.99
C THR A 13 9.36 -18.70 -1.97
N VAL A 14 9.14 -17.46 -2.40
CA VAL A 14 8.92 -16.31 -1.51
C VAL A 14 7.77 -16.59 -0.53
N SER A 15 6.61 -17.06 -1.03
CA SER A 15 5.47 -17.39 -0.16
C SER A 15 5.80 -18.44 0.90
N LYS A 16 6.56 -19.47 0.55
CA LYS A 16 7.00 -20.52 1.51
C LYS A 16 7.96 -19.96 2.55
N LEU A 17 8.89 -19.09 2.16
CA LEU A 17 9.86 -18.46 3.07
C LEU A 17 9.15 -17.54 4.08
N ILE A 18 8.19 -16.73 3.61
CA ILE A 18 7.33 -15.90 4.48
C ILE A 18 6.61 -16.77 5.52
N THR A 19 6.03 -17.90 5.10
CA THR A 19 5.30 -18.80 6.03
C THR A 19 6.22 -19.40 7.10
N ARG A 20 7.51 -19.52 6.80
CA ARG A 20 8.55 -19.98 7.74
C ARG A 20 9.13 -18.86 8.61
N GLY A 21 8.74 -17.60 8.36
CA GLY A 21 9.30 -16.42 9.01
C GLY A 21 10.69 -16.01 8.50
N ASP A 22 11.14 -16.59 7.38
CA ASP A 22 12.44 -16.29 6.78
C ASP A 22 12.35 -15.08 5.84
N PHE A 23 12.15 -13.91 6.44
CA PHE A 23 11.90 -12.67 5.70
C PHE A 23 13.11 -12.16 4.93
N ALA A 24 14.33 -12.39 5.44
CA ALA A 24 15.55 -11.98 4.77
C ALA A 24 15.70 -12.70 3.42
N ASN A 25 15.63 -14.04 3.42
CA ASN A 25 15.69 -14.81 2.18
C ASN A 25 14.46 -14.55 1.30
N ALA A 26 13.26 -14.40 1.88
CA ALA A 26 12.07 -14.06 1.09
C ALA A 26 12.24 -12.73 0.33
N PHE A 27 12.82 -11.72 0.98
CA PHE A 27 13.08 -10.42 0.40
C PHE A 27 14.15 -10.47 -0.70
N GLU A 28 15.28 -11.15 -0.47
CA GLU A 28 16.33 -11.34 -1.46
C GLU A 28 15.81 -12.06 -2.71
N ILE A 29 15.08 -13.17 -2.52
CA ILE A 29 14.50 -13.92 -3.64
C ILE A 29 13.48 -13.06 -4.38
N ALA A 30 12.62 -12.32 -3.66
CA ALA A 30 11.65 -11.43 -4.29
C ALA A 30 12.33 -10.39 -5.19
N GLN A 31 13.43 -9.75 -4.74
CA GLN A 31 14.18 -8.77 -5.55
C GLN A 31 14.78 -9.39 -6.83
N SER A 32 15.16 -10.66 -6.79
CA SER A 32 15.77 -11.38 -7.92
C SER A 32 14.79 -11.79 -9.02
N ILE A 33 13.48 -11.60 -8.81
CA ILE A 33 12.45 -12.02 -9.77
C ILE A 33 12.55 -11.19 -11.06
N PRO A 34 12.74 -11.83 -12.24
CA PRO A 34 12.88 -11.11 -13.50
C PRO A 34 11.63 -10.32 -13.93
N ASP A 35 10.45 -10.94 -13.82
CA ASP A 35 9.20 -10.28 -14.17
C ASP A 35 8.89 -9.16 -13.17
N LYS A 36 8.87 -7.92 -13.65
CA LYS A 36 8.72 -6.72 -12.81
C LYS A 36 7.42 -6.71 -12.02
N GLY A 37 6.31 -7.20 -12.61
CA GLY A 37 5.02 -7.26 -11.94
C GLY A 37 5.00 -8.30 -10.82
N ILE A 38 5.56 -9.49 -11.08
CA ILE A 38 5.68 -10.56 -10.08
C ILE A 38 6.67 -10.15 -8.97
N ARG A 39 7.78 -9.49 -9.32
CA ARG A 39 8.74 -8.93 -8.36
C ARG A 39 8.08 -7.93 -7.41
N ALA A 40 7.42 -6.90 -7.96
CA ALA A 40 6.72 -5.90 -7.18
C ALA A 40 5.66 -6.53 -6.25
N LYS A 41 4.88 -7.49 -6.77
CA LYS A 41 3.90 -8.23 -5.99
C LYS A 41 4.54 -9.04 -4.85
N SER A 42 5.67 -9.69 -5.11
CA SER A 42 6.39 -10.49 -4.12
C SER A 42 6.97 -9.62 -3.02
N LEU A 43 7.59 -8.49 -3.38
CA LEU A 43 8.11 -7.52 -2.42
C LEU A 43 6.99 -6.92 -1.58
N SER A 44 5.84 -6.55 -2.17
CA SER A 44 4.67 -6.11 -1.41
C SER A 44 4.24 -7.15 -0.37
N MET A 45 4.16 -8.42 -0.75
CA MET A 45 3.78 -9.52 0.15
C MET A 45 4.77 -9.65 1.34
N VAL A 46 6.07 -9.62 1.07
CA VAL A 46 7.10 -9.66 2.13
C VAL A 46 6.96 -8.47 3.07
N THR A 47 6.92 -7.26 2.52
CA THR A 47 6.85 -6.01 3.30
C THR A 47 5.59 -5.93 4.17
N ILE A 48 4.43 -6.33 3.64
CA ILE A 48 3.16 -6.37 4.38
C ILE A 48 3.23 -7.37 5.54
N GLU A 49 3.80 -8.56 5.31
CA GLU A 49 3.91 -9.57 6.37
C GLU A 49 4.92 -9.17 7.45
N MET A 50 6.03 -8.53 7.09
CA MET A 50 6.94 -7.91 8.05
C MET A 50 6.22 -6.84 8.90
N ALA A 51 5.40 -6.00 8.28
CA ALA A 51 4.62 -4.98 8.97
C ALA A 51 3.59 -5.56 9.94
N LYS A 52 2.91 -6.65 9.54
CA LYS A 52 1.99 -7.43 10.41
C LYS A 52 2.72 -7.96 11.65
N GLN A 53 3.93 -8.47 11.47
CA GLN A 53 4.76 -9.01 12.56
C GLN A 53 5.52 -7.94 13.35
N ARG A 54 5.29 -6.65 13.06
CA ARG A 54 5.95 -5.51 13.72
C ARG A 54 7.47 -5.54 13.62
N MET A 55 8.00 -6.14 12.55
CA MET A 55 9.42 -6.10 12.23
C MET A 55 9.79 -4.74 11.62
N ASP A 56 11.07 -4.43 11.50
CA ASP A 56 11.50 -3.27 10.71
C ASP A 56 11.38 -3.59 9.22
N TYR A 57 10.52 -2.86 8.52
CA TYR A 57 10.21 -3.02 7.10
C TYR A 57 10.50 -1.76 6.28
N LYS A 58 11.19 -0.76 6.82
CA LYS A 58 11.37 0.54 6.14
C LYS A 58 12.10 0.40 4.81
N GLU A 59 13.25 -0.28 4.81
CA GLU A 59 14.01 -0.57 3.60
C GLU A 59 13.17 -1.43 2.62
N ALA A 60 12.48 -2.44 3.15
CA ALA A 60 11.63 -3.30 2.34
C ALA A 60 10.51 -2.52 1.64
N LEU A 61 9.89 -1.56 2.34
CA LEU A 61 8.88 -0.68 1.77
C LEU A 61 9.44 0.23 0.67
N GLU A 62 10.63 0.80 0.86
CA GLU A 62 11.28 1.64 -0.15
C GLU A 62 11.56 0.81 -1.42
N LYS A 63 12.11 -0.40 -1.27
CA LYS A 63 12.34 -1.30 -2.41
C LYS A 63 11.05 -1.80 -3.05
N THR A 64 9.99 -2.02 -2.27
CA THR A 64 8.66 -2.34 -2.83
C THR A 64 8.15 -1.20 -3.70
N ILE A 65 8.23 0.05 -3.24
CA ILE A 65 7.78 1.22 -4.01
C ILE A 65 8.62 1.37 -5.29
N GLU A 66 9.95 1.28 -5.19
CA GLU A 66 10.86 1.30 -6.35
C GLU A 66 10.45 0.22 -7.38
N ALA A 67 10.28 -1.03 -6.94
CA ALA A 67 9.90 -2.12 -7.83
C ALA A 67 8.51 -1.93 -8.46
N ILE A 68 7.55 -1.35 -7.74
CA ILE A 68 6.24 -1.00 -8.29
C ILE A 68 6.39 0.07 -9.38
N MET A 69 7.23 1.08 -9.16
CA MET A 69 7.47 2.16 -10.13
C MET A 69 8.15 1.69 -11.41
N GLU A 70 8.82 0.53 -11.40
CA GLU A 70 9.43 -0.09 -12.58
C GLU A 70 8.45 -0.89 -13.45
N ILE A 71 7.21 -1.14 -12.99
CA ILE A 71 6.20 -1.90 -13.75
C ILE A 71 5.88 -1.19 -15.07
N GLU A 72 5.72 -1.99 -16.12
CA GLU A 72 5.27 -1.51 -17.43
C GLU A 72 3.77 -1.20 -17.39
N ASN A 73 3.43 0.02 -17.83
CA ASN A 73 2.10 0.64 -17.75
C ASN A 73 1.79 1.35 -16.41
N TYR A 74 1.55 2.66 -16.52
CA TYR A 74 1.19 3.55 -15.43
C TYR A 74 -0.10 3.15 -14.69
N GLU A 75 -1.09 2.57 -15.36
CA GLU A 75 -2.32 2.07 -14.72
C GLU A 75 -2.01 0.90 -13.77
N ASN A 76 -1.09 0.01 -14.16
CA ASN A 76 -0.65 -1.09 -13.30
C ASN A 76 0.15 -0.59 -12.09
N VAL A 77 1.02 0.41 -12.30
CA VAL A 77 1.73 1.11 -11.21
C VAL A 77 0.72 1.69 -10.22
N THR A 78 -0.29 2.42 -10.71
CA THR A 78 -1.33 3.03 -9.89
C THR A 78 -2.09 1.97 -9.08
N LYS A 79 -2.53 0.88 -9.74
CA LYS A 79 -3.23 -0.23 -9.06
C LYS A 79 -2.37 -0.88 -7.97
N ALA A 80 -1.08 -1.09 -8.23
CA ALA A 80 -0.17 -1.70 -7.26
C ALA A 80 0.09 -0.78 -6.06
N LEU A 81 0.32 0.52 -6.27
CA LEU A 81 0.48 1.50 -5.18
C LEU A 81 -0.80 1.62 -4.36
N MET A 82 -1.97 1.68 -4.99
CA MET A 82 -3.25 1.70 -4.28
C MET A 82 -3.44 0.44 -3.43
N SER A 83 -3.17 -0.74 -4.00
CA SER A 83 -3.26 -2.00 -3.26
C SER A 83 -2.34 -2.00 -2.04
N LEU A 84 -1.10 -1.56 -2.20
CA LEU A 84 -0.13 -1.48 -1.09
C LEU A 84 -0.61 -0.51 -0.01
N ALA A 85 -1.05 0.69 -0.40
CA ALA A 85 -1.54 1.70 0.54
C ALA A 85 -2.76 1.21 1.34
N PHE A 86 -3.70 0.53 0.70
CA PHE A 86 -4.87 -0.03 1.39
C PHE A 86 -4.51 -1.18 2.34
N GLU A 87 -3.52 -2.00 2.02
CA GLU A 87 -3.00 -3.01 2.95
C GLU A 87 -2.38 -2.36 4.20
N PHE A 88 -1.55 -1.32 4.03
CA PHE A 88 -1.02 -0.57 5.18
C PHE A 88 -2.13 0.14 5.99
N LEU A 89 -3.14 0.69 5.31
CA LEU A 89 -4.32 1.24 5.98
C LEU A 89 -5.04 0.18 6.83
N ALA A 90 -5.24 -1.03 6.30
CA ALA A 90 -5.86 -2.13 7.03
C ALA A 90 -5.04 -2.55 8.26
N LEU A 91 -3.72 -2.39 8.22
CA LEU A 91 -2.80 -2.57 9.35
C LEU A 91 -2.73 -1.37 10.30
N LYS A 92 -3.57 -0.34 10.09
CA LYS A 92 -3.57 0.93 10.84
C LYS A 92 -2.22 1.66 10.79
N ARG A 93 -1.50 1.49 9.70
CA ARG A 93 -0.24 2.17 9.36
C ARG A 93 -0.56 3.36 8.46
N PHE A 94 -1.20 4.36 9.06
CA PHE A 94 -1.78 5.50 8.34
C PHE A 94 -0.71 6.35 7.64
N ASP A 95 0.43 6.56 8.29
CA ASP A 95 1.53 7.36 7.73
C ASP A 95 2.14 6.68 6.49
N GLU A 96 2.34 5.36 6.54
CA GLU A 96 2.79 4.60 5.37
C GLU A 96 1.76 4.61 4.24
N ALA A 97 0.48 4.43 4.55
CA ALA A 97 -0.58 4.49 3.54
C ALA A 97 -0.62 5.86 2.83
N LEU A 98 -0.47 6.96 3.58
CA LEU A 98 -0.38 8.32 3.03
C LEU A 98 0.90 8.52 2.21
N ARG A 99 2.06 8.09 2.72
CA ARG A 99 3.35 8.17 2.00
C ARG A 99 3.28 7.42 0.67
N ILE A 100 2.70 6.22 0.63
CA ILE A 100 2.54 5.47 -0.62
C ILE A 100 1.61 6.23 -1.59
N ALA A 101 0.55 6.85 -1.08
CA ALA A 101 -0.38 7.62 -1.90
C ALA A 101 0.29 8.80 -2.63
N GLU A 102 1.35 9.38 -2.07
CA GLU A 102 2.12 10.47 -2.71
C GLU A 102 2.77 10.04 -4.04
N PHE A 103 3.06 8.75 -4.23
CA PHE A 103 3.62 8.22 -5.48
C PHE A 103 2.57 8.05 -6.58
N ILE A 104 1.28 8.16 -6.26
CA ILE A 104 0.18 8.06 -7.22
C ILE A 104 -0.01 9.43 -7.89
N LYS A 105 0.24 9.51 -9.20
CA LYS A 105 0.15 10.79 -9.94
C LYS A 105 -1.30 11.22 -10.15
N ASP A 106 -2.21 10.25 -10.33
CA ASP A 106 -3.63 10.51 -10.54
C ASP A 106 -4.26 11.06 -9.25
N VAL A 107 -4.75 12.29 -9.34
CA VAL A 107 -5.24 13.04 -8.18
C VAL A 107 -6.43 12.35 -7.54
N SER A 108 -7.34 11.81 -8.34
CA SER A 108 -8.55 11.14 -7.84
C SER A 108 -8.20 9.89 -7.05
N ASN A 109 -7.32 9.03 -7.59
CA ASN A 109 -6.90 7.81 -6.92
C ASN A 109 -6.06 8.07 -5.66
N ARG A 110 -5.18 9.07 -5.67
CA ARG A 110 -4.47 9.52 -4.45
C ARG A 110 -5.45 10.01 -3.39
N SER A 111 -6.41 10.84 -3.81
CA SER A 111 -7.44 11.41 -2.94
C SER A 111 -8.31 10.34 -2.27
N LYS A 112 -8.62 9.23 -2.96
CA LYS A 112 -9.37 8.11 -2.38
C LYS A 112 -8.64 7.50 -1.18
N ILE A 113 -7.32 7.30 -1.26
CA ILE A 113 -6.55 6.77 -0.13
C ILE A 113 -6.55 7.77 1.03
N GLN A 114 -6.31 9.06 0.75
CA GLN A 114 -6.33 10.12 1.77
C GLN A 114 -7.70 10.15 2.48
N ALA A 115 -8.80 10.07 1.74
CA ALA A 115 -10.14 10.01 2.30
C ALA A 115 -10.34 8.81 3.22
N GLU A 116 -9.96 7.60 2.77
CA GLU A 116 -10.12 6.38 3.57
C GLU A 116 -9.24 6.40 4.83
N VAL A 117 -8.02 6.94 4.76
CA VAL A 117 -7.17 7.18 5.94
C VAL A 117 -7.86 8.14 6.90
N GLY A 118 -8.35 9.28 6.41
CA GLY A 118 -9.06 10.26 7.24
C GLY A 118 -10.30 9.67 7.93
N LEU A 119 -11.11 8.90 7.19
CA LEU A 119 -12.28 8.22 7.75
C LEU A 119 -11.89 7.14 8.77
N ALA A 120 -10.82 6.39 8.55
CA ALA A 120 -10.33 5.42 9.51
C ALA A 120 -9.84 6.09 10.80
N LEU A 121 -9.09 7.19 10.72
CA LEU A 121 -8.67 7.99 11.87
C LEU A 121 -9.87 8.52 12.66
N ALA A 122 -10.92 8.97 11.97
CA ALA A 122 -12.15 9.42 12.63
C ALA A 122 -12.82 8.31 13.44
N ARG A 123 -12.88 7.09 12.89
CA ARG A 123 -13.42 5.90 13.61
C ARG A 123 -12.59 5.52 14.83
N GLU A 124 -11.31 5.91 14.88
CA GLU A 124 -10.44 5.76 16.06
C GLU A 124 -10.53 6.95 17.03
N GLY A 125 -11.43 7.91 16.78
CA GLY A 125 -11.60 9.10 17.62
C GLY A 125 -10.57 10.20 17.35
N LYS A 126 -9.67 10.03 16.36
CA LYS A 126 -8.67 11.04 15.98
C LYS A 126 -9.26 12.08 15.03
N ILE A 127 -10.29 12.78 15.52
CA ILE A 127 -11.14 13.65 14.70
C ILE A 127 -10.36 14.80 14.06
N HIS A 128 -9.45 15.44 14.80
CA HIS A 128 -8.65 16.54 14.27
C HIS A 128 -7.72 16.12 13.12
N GLU A 129 -7.06 14.97 13.25
CA GLU A 129 -6.21 14.41 12.19
C GLU A 129 -7.03 14.04 10.96
N ALA A 130 -8.18 13.40 11.16
CA ALA A 130 -9.13 13.06 10.10
C ALA A 130 -9.59 14.30 9.30
N PHE A 131 -10.00 15.37 10.00
CA PHE A 131 -10.41 16.62 9.36
C PHE A 131 -9.27 17.24 8.55
N LYS A 132 -8.05 17.27 9.09
CA LYS A 132 -6.89 17.83 8.38
C LYS A 132 -6.67 17.08 7.06
N ILE A 133 -6.58 15.76 7.10
CA ILE A 133 -6.33 14.94 5.90
C ILE A 133 -7.46 15.11 4.88
N ILE A 134 -8.72 15.05 5.31
CA ILE A 134 -9.87 15.19 4.39
C ILE A 134 -9.92 16.60 3.79
N ASN A 135 -9.57 17.63 4.55
CA ASN A 135 -9.55 18.99 4.04
C ASN A 135 -8.42 19.24 3.03
N ASP A 136 -7.30 18.52 3.14
CA ASP A 136 -6.16 18.63 2.23
C ASP A 136 -6.35 17.81 0.93
N ILE A 137 -7.47 17.09 0.79
CA ILE A 137 -7.82 16.38 -0.45
C ILE A 137 -8.03 17.39 -1.60
N LEU A 138 -7.39 17.12 -2.73
CA LEU A 138 -7.41 17.98 -3.91
C LEU A 138 -8.55 17.66 -4.91
N ASP A 139 -9.03 16.41 -4.91
CA ASP A 139 -10.19 16.04 -5.72
C ASP A 139 -11.48 16.45 -4.99
N ASP A 140 -12.20 17.43 -5.53
CA ASP A 140 -13.37 18.02 -4.88
C ASP A 140 -14.52 17.02 -4.68
N ASP A 141 -14.71 16.08 -5.60
CA ASP A 141 -15.75 15.05 -5.50
C ASP A 141 -15.42 14.08 -4.36
N VAL A 142 -14.17 13.61 -4.30
CA VAL A 142 -13.70 12.75 -3.22
C VAL A 142 -13.73 13.48 -1.88
N LYS A 143 -13.31 14.75 -1.84
CA LYS A 143 -13.36 15.58 -0.63
C LYS A 143 -14.78 15.77 -0.12
N THR A 144 -15.73 16.06 -1.01
CA THR A 144 -17.15 16.26 -0.68
C THR A 144 -17.76 14.97 -0.12
N TRP A 145 -17.47 13.84 -0.77
CA TRP A 145 -17.89 12.52 -0.30
C TRP A 145 -17.32 12.21 1.09
N ALA A 146 -16.00 12.39 1.27
CA ALA A 146 -15.31 12.10 2.52
C ALA A 146 -15.80 12.99 3.67
N THR A 147 -16.00 14.28 3.41
CA THR A 147 -16.55 15.23 4.39
C THR A 147 -17.95 14.83 4.84
N SER A 148 -18.81 14.43 3.90
CA SER A 148 -20.17 13.96 4.19
C SER A 148 -20.17 12.67 5.03
N LYS A 149 -19.25 11.75 4.73
CA LYS A 149 -19.05 10.52 5.51
C LYS A 149 -18.53 10.82 6.91
N LEU A 150 -17.52 11.70 7.04
CA LEU A 150 -16.98 12.11 8.33
C LEU A 150 -18.07 12.70 9.23
N ALA A 151 -18.87 13.63 8.70
CA ALA A 151 -19.99 14.20 9.45
C ALA A 151 -21.02 13.16 9.90
N SER A 152 -21.18 12.08 9.14
CA SER A 152 -22.07 10.97 9.50
C SER A 152 -21.48 10.08 10.59
N GLU A 153 -20.18 9.79 10.56
CA GLU A 153 -19.48 9.02 11.61
C GLU A 153 -19.52 9.76 12.95
N LEU A 154 -19.31 11.09 12.93
CA LEU A 154 -19.35 11.95 14.13
C LEU A 154 -20.71 12.05 14.80
N LYS A 155 -21.81 11.82 14.06
CA LYS A 155 -23.17 11.81 14.63
C LYS A 155 -23.49 10.48 15.34
N ARG A 156 -22.69 9.44 15.14
CA ARG A 156 -22.93 8.08 15.64
C ARG A 156 -22.09 7.75 16.88
N GLY A 157 -21.00 8.47 17.11
CA GLY A 157 -20.21 8.42 18.35
C GLY A 157 -20.76 9.39 19.38
#